data_AF-A0A432HLT5-F1
#
_entry.id   AF-A0A432HLT5-F1
#
_cell.length_a   1.000
_cell.length_b   1.000
_cell.length_c   1.000
_cell.angle_alpha   90.00
_cell.angle_beta   90.00
_cell.angle_gamma   90.00
#
_symmetry.space_group_name_H-M   'P 1'
#
loop_
_entity.id
_entity.type
_entity.pdbx_description
1 polymer ?
#
loop_
_entity_poly.entity_id
_entity_poly.type
_entity_poly.pdbx_seq_one_letter_code
_entity_poly.pdbx_strand_id
1 'polypeptide(L)'
;MGALGHYLEKEGLATTQISLIREHTVAIRPPRALWVPFELGRPLGVAGDADFQTRVLLAALELLEAKDGPVLQDFAEDLPAPAGGDSPWICPLNLDRKTEQMQNKDALERVFREEVLEIRPSYDLAVKNRSRTTVEASSLDLATMVDLLCAFTQSVPANPRPDLALGYTLNLVVHDLKAYYYEAACAQPSGRFPSGMEIDNWFWEQTAAAQVLFAVRRTCLASGDRLLRLVGRLLLVPLSQAHRIAGKG
;
A
#
# COMPACT_ATOMS: atom_id res chain seq x y z
N MET A 1 -19.71 -1.98 -2.05
CA MET A 1 -21.07 -2.51 -1.86
C MET A 1 -22.10 -1.94 -2.84
N GLY A 2 -21.75 -0.95 -3.68
CA GLY A 2 -22.74 -0.20 -4.47
C GLY A 2 -23.65 -1.02 -5.39
N ALA A 3 -23.12 -2.07 -6.04
CA ALA A 3 -23.95 -2.94 -6.87
C ALA A 3 -24.97 -3.75 -6.05
N LEU A 4 -24.60 -4.21 -4.85
CA LEU A 4 -25.48 -4.99 -3.98
C LEU A 4 -26.61 -4.13 -3.40
N GLY A 5 -26.36 -2.84 -3.13
CA GLY A 5 -27.37 -1.91 -2.62
C GLY A 5 -28.63 -1.87 -3.49
N HIS A 6 -28.47 -1.94 -4.82
CA HIS A 6 -29.59 -2.01 -5.77
C HIS A 6 -30.52 -3.21 -5.54
N TYR A 7 -29.96 -4.36 -5.19
CA TYR A 7 -30.75 -5.56 -4.94
C TYR A 7 -31.43 -5.50 -3.58
N LEU A 8 -30.74 -4.98 -2.56
CA LEU A 8 -31.28 -4.87 -1.20
C LEU A 8 -32.48 -3.89 -1.14
N GLU A 9 -32.42 -2.76 -1.85
CA GLU A 9 -33.54 -1.79 -1.86
C GLU A 9 -34.78 -2.34 -2.57
N LYS A 10 -34.59 -3.18 -3.60
CA LYS A 10 -35.71 -3.86 -4.27
C LYS A 10 -36.48 -4.79 -3.33
N GLU A 11 -35.78 -5.35 -2.35
CA GLU A 11 -36.37 -6.18 -1.28
C GLU A 11 -36.83 -5.34 -0.07
N GLY A 12 -36.85 -4.01 -0.18
CA GLY A 12 -37.31 -3.10 0.87
C GLY A 12 -36.27 -2.79 1.96
N LEU A 13 -35.00 -3.13 1.75
CA LEU A 13 -33.92 -2.78 2.68
C LEU A 13 -33.22 -1.50 2.23
N ALA A 14 -33.44 -0.40 2.95
CA ALA A 14 -32.76 0.86 2.68
C ALA A 14 -31.24 0.72 2.91
N THR A 15 -30.44 1.23 1.98
CA THR A 15 -28.98 1.12 2.00
C THR A 15 -28.29 2.46 1.83
N THR A 16 -27.17 2.62 2.52
CA THR A 16 -26.21 3.71 2.34
C THR A 16 -24.79 3.13 2.39
N GLN A 17 -23.81 3.81 1.80
CA GLN A 17 -22.41 3.41 1.86
C GLN A 17 -21.48 4.62 1.89
N ILE A 18 -20.33 4.45 2.53
CA ILE A 18 -19.21 5.40 2.43
C ILE A 18 -18.36 5.01 1.22
N SER A 19 -17.98 6.00 0.42
CA SER A 19 -17.19 5.82 -0.78
C SER A 19 -15.88 6.61 -0.72
N LEU A 20 -14.79 5.90 -1.02
CA LEU A 20 -13.42 6.42 -1.09
C LEU A 20 -12.98 6.71 -2.53
N ILE A 21 -13.75 6.28 -3.54
CA ILE A 21 -13.41 6.48 -4.96
C ILE A 21 -14.66 7.01 -5.68
N ARG A 22 -14.62 8.30 -6.04
CA ARG A 22 -15.78 9.02 -6.58
C ARG A 22 -16.21 8.45 -7.92
N GLU A 23 -15.25 8.17 -8.79
CA GLU A 23 -15.43 7.70 -10.17
C GLU A 23 -16.20 6.37 -10.19
N HIS A 24 -15.84 5.44 -9.31
CA HIS A 24 -16.55 4.19 -9.16
C HIS A 24 -18.00 4.40 -8.72
N THR A 25 -18.24 5.37 -7.85
CA THR A 25 -19.58 5.69 -7.33
C THR A 25 -20.47 6.30 -8.40
N VAL A 26 -19.92 7.24 -9.17
CA VAL A 26 -20.58 7.84 -10.33
C VAL A 26 -20.93 6.78 -11.38
N ALA A 27 -20.03 5.83 -11.65
CA ALA A 27 -20.29 4.76 -12.60
C ALA A 27 -21.35 3.76 -12.11
N ILE A 28 -21.28 3.35 -10.85
CA ILE A 28 -22.17 2.33 -10.26
C ILE A 28 -23.56 2.90 -9.93
N ARG A 29 -23.65 4.21 -9.64
CA ARG A 29 -24.88 4.91 -9.21
C ARG A 29 -25.61 4.15 -8.09
N PRO A 30 -24.96 3.87 -6.95
CA PRO A 30 -25.62 3.20 -5.83
C PRO A 30 -26.82 4.02 -5.33
N PRO A 31 -27.77 3.40 -4.59
CA PRO A 31 -28.95 4.10 -4.06
C PRO A 31 -28.60 5.38 -3.30
N ARG A 32 -27.68 5.27 -2.32
CA ARG A 32 -27.16 6.40 -1.53
C ARG A 32 -25.68 6.16 -1.23
N ALA A 33 -24.86 7.19 -1.39
CA ALA A 33 -23.45 7.13 -1.05
C ALA A 33 -22.93 8.48 -0.53
N LEU A 34 -22.17 8.41 0.56
CA LEU A 34 -21.36 9.52 1.06
C LEU A 34 -19.96 9.37 0.49
N TRP A 35 -19.51 10.31 -0.33
CA TRP A 35 -18.12 10.38 -0.76
C TRP A 35 -17.29 11.11 0.31
N VAL A 36 -16.15 10.52 0.68
CA VAL A 36 -15.20 11.11 1.62
C VAL A 36 -13.82 11.27 0.96
N PRO A 37 -13.14 12.41 1.15
CA PRO A 37 -11.80 12.66 0.58
C PRO A 37 -10.67 12.01 1.41
N PHE A 38 -10.89 10.81 1.96
CA PHE A 38 -9.96 10.17 2.91
C PHE A 38 -9.05 9.14 2.23
N GLU A 39 -8.00 8.73 2.94
CA GLU A 39 -7.11 7.66 2.47
C GLU A 39 -7.85 6.33 2.28
N LEU A 40 -7.47 5.59 1.24
CA LEU A 40 -8.02 4.26 1.00
C LEU A 40 -7.79 3.35 2.21
N GLY A 41 -8.84 2.66 2.66
CA GLY A 41 -8.81 1.82 3.87
C GLY A 41 -9.11 2.57 5.17
N ARG A 42 -9.33 3.90 5.12
CA ARG A 42 -9.69 4.73 6.28
C ARG A 42 -10.99 5.52 6.05
N PRO A 43 -12.13 4.86 5.75
CA PRO A 43 -13.39 5.52 5.39
C PRO A 43 -13.98 6.40 6.51
N LEU A 44 -13.54 6.24 7.76
CA LEU A 44 -13.98 7.04 8.90
C LEU A 44 -12.95 8.09 9.35
N GLY A 45 -11.83 8.20 8.64
CA GLY A 45 -10.77 9.17 8.93
C GLY A 45 -9.72 8.74 9.95
N VAL A 46 -9.36 9.65 10.87
CA VAL A 46 -8.22 9.45 11.79
C VAL A 46 -8.55 8.40 12.85
N ALA A 47 -7.60 7.50 13.12
CA ALA A 47 -7.78 6.49 14.16
C ALA A 47 -7.77 7.14 15.55
N GLY A 48 -8.67 6.72 16.43
CA GLY A 48 -8.77 7.26 17.81
C GLY A 48 -9.58 8.56 17.94
N ASP A 49 -9.96 9.21 16.83
CA ASP A 49 -10.84 10.38 16.85
C ASP A 49 -12.31 9.96 16.77
N ALA A 50 -12.86 9.55 17.91
CA ALA A 50 -14.24 9.06 17.99
C ALA A 50 -15.27 10.11 17.57
N ASP A 51 -15.03 11.39 17.86
CA ASP A 51 -15.94 12.47 17.53
C ASP A 51 -15.99 12.70 16.00
N PHE A 52 -14.84 12.72 15.33
CA PHE A 52 -14.78 12.82 13.87
C PHE A 52 -15.43 11.61 13.20
N GLN A 53 -15.09 10.40 13.65
CA GLN A 53 -15.66 9.16 13.10
C GLN A 53 -17.18 9.12 13.26
N THR A 54 -17.70 9.61 14.39
CA THR A 54 -19.14 9.72 14.64
C THR A 54 -19.81 10.68 13.65
N ARG A 55 -19.19 11.83 13.35
CA ARG A 55 -19.73 12.76 12.34
C ARG A 55 -19.78 12.15 10.94
N VAL A 56 -18.75 11.41 10.53
CA VAL A 56 -18.74 10.69 9.25
C VAL A 56 -19.87 9.65 9.19
N LEU A 57 -20.06 8.88 10.26
CA LEU A 57 -21.12 7.87 10.35
C LEU A 57 -22.51 8.51 10.29
N LEU A 58 -22.74 9.58 11.04
CA LEU A 58 -24.01 10.30 11.06
C LEU A 58 -24.33 10.87 9.67
N ALA A 59 -23.36 11.50 9.00
CA ALA A 59 -23.54 12.00 7.64
C ALA A 59 -23.90 10.88 6.64
N ALA A 60 -23.31 9.69 6.79
CA ALA A 60 -23.64 8.54 5.95
C ALA A 60 -25.05 8.00 6.22
N LEU A 61 -25.47 7.98 7.50
CA LEU A 61 -26.79 7.51 7.93
C LEU A 61 -27.90 8.50 7.57
N GLU A 62 -27.64 9.80 7.62
CA GLU A 62 -28.58 10.87 7.23
C GLU A 62 -29.07 10.69 5.78
N LEU A 63 -28.23 10.12 4.90
CA LEU A 63 -28.63 9.79 3.54
C LEU A 63 -29.86 8.86 3.46
N LEU A 64 -30.11 8.04 4.50
CA LEU A 64 -31.27 7.15 4.54
C LEU A 64 -32.60 7.92 4.58
N GLU A 65 -32.59 9.21 4.94
CA GLU A 65 -33.77 10.07 4.88
C GLU A 65 -34.16 10.45 3.45
N ALA A 66 -33.24 10.32 2.48
CA ALA A 66 -33.54 10.57 1.08
C ALA A 66 -34.53 9.52 0.55
N LYS A 67 -35.67 9.97 0.03
CA LYS A 67 -36.75 9.09 -0.45
C LYS A 67 -36.37 8.31 -1.70
N ASP A 68 -35.65 8.96 -2.62
CA ASP A 68 -35.26 8.41 -3.91
C ASP A 68 -33.77 8.63 -4.16
N GLY A 69 -33.16 7.72 -4.92
CA GLY A 69 -31.76 7.78 -5.36
C GLY A 69 -31.62 7.76 -6.88
N PRO A 70 -30.40 7.82 -7.44
CA PRO A 70 -29.12 7.76 -6.73
C PRO A 70 -28.75 9.09 -6.05
N VAL A 71 -28.32 9.01 -4.79
CA VAL A 71 -27.75 10.15 -4.05
C VAL A 71 -26.25 9.96 -3.91
N LEU A 72 -25.47 10.95 -4.33
CA LEU A 72 -24.05 11.06 -4.06
C LEU A 72 -23.80 12.40 -3.37
N GLN A 73 -23.49 12.37 -2.08
CA GLN A 73 -23.19 13.55 -1.28
C GLN A 73 -21.72 13.57 -0.91
N ASP A 74 -21.09 14.74 -0.97
CA ASP A 74 -19.71 14.92 -0.53
C ASP A 74 -19.69 15.24 0.98
N PHE A 75 -18.81 14.58 1.73
CA PHE A 75 -18.58 14.92 3.13
C PHE A 75 -17.82 16.25 3.24
N ALA A 76 -18.31 17.16 4.08
CA ALA A 76 -17.88 18.55 4.07
C ALA A 76 -16.59 18.83 4.84
N GLU A 77 -16.22 17.97 5.80
CA GLU A 77 -15.01 18.16 6.61
C GLU A 77 -13.81 17.42 6.00
N ASP A 78 -12.68 18.12 5.91
CA ASP A 78 -11.39 17.47 5.68
C ASP A 78 -10.90 16.74 6.94
N LEU A 79 -9.91 15.86 6.77
CA LEU A 79 -9.30 15.17 7.90
C LEU A 79 -8.68 16.19 8.87
N PRO A 80 -8.88 16.01 10.19
CA PRO A 80 -8.20 16.83 11.18
C PRO A 80 -6.68 16.69 11.03
N ALA A 81 -5.96 17.80 11.21
CA ALA A 81 -4.51 17.79 11.14
C ALA A 81 -3.96 16.76 12.14
N PRO A 82 -2.95 15.95 11.75
CA PRO A 82 -2.41 14.93 12.62
C PRO A 82 -1.88 15.52 13.95
N ALA A 83 -2.10 14.80 15.05
CA ALA A 83 -1.52 15.13 16.35
C ALA A 83 0.02 15.16 16.21
N GLY A 84 0.61 16.36 16.22
CA GLY A 84 2.03 16.58 15.90
C GLY A 84 2.31 17.77 14.96
N GLY A 85 1.26 18.41 14.43
CA GLY A 85 1.40 19.55 13.51
C GLY A 85 1.97 19.15 12.15
N ASP A 86 2.40 20.15 11.36
CA ASP A 86 2.98 19.96 10.01
C ASP A 86 4.36 19.27 10.00
N SER A 87 4.82 18.73 11.14
CA SER A 87 6.12 18.05 11.19
C SER A 87 6.04 16.75 10.38
N PRO A 88 6.94 16.53 9.40
CA PRO A 88 6.96 15.29 8.62
C PRO A 88 7.19 14.10 9.55
N TRP A 89 6.48 12.99 9.31
CA TRP A 89 6.80 11.75 9.98
C TRP A 89 8.22 11.31 9.60
N ILE A 90 9.04 11.03 10.62
CA ILE A 90 10.39 10.50 10.46
C ILE A 90 10.36 9.05 10.90
N CYS A 91 10.71 8.14 10.00
CA CYS A 91 10.86 6.75 10.38
C CYS A 91 12.03 6.61 11.36
N PRO A 92 11.87 5.94 12.50
CA PRO A 92 12.95 5.77 13.46
C PRO A 92 14.02 4.76 12.99
N LEU A 93 13.75 4.03 11.90
CA LEU A 93 14.74 3.20 11.24
C LEU A 93 15.65 4.10 10.39
N ASN A 94 16.90 4.27 10.82
CA ASN A 94 17.90 5.02 10.05
C ASN A 94 18.44 4.14 8.91
N LEU A 95 17.73 4.14 7.79
CA LEU A 95 18.09 3.37 6.59
C LEU A 95 18.80 4.20 5.53
N ASP A 96 19.13 5.47 5.83
CA ASP A 96 19.76 6.42 4.89
C ASP A 96 21.17 5.94 4.49
N ARG A 97 21.20 5.01 3.54
CA ARG A 97 22.42 4.55 2.88
C ARG A 97 22.58 5.39 1.61
N LYS A 98 23.57 6.29 1.64
CA LYS A 98 23.88 7.22 0.54
C LYS A 98 23.86 6.50 -0.81
N THR A 99 23.10 7.06 -1.73
CA THR A 99 22.77 6.58 -3.08
C THR A 99 23.99 6.31 -3.98
N GLU A 100 25.16 6.80 -3.61
CA GLU A 100 26.40 6.71 -4.40
C GLU A 100 26.92 5.27 -4.57
N GLN A 101 26.56 4.34 -3.68
CA GLN A 101 26.93 2.92 -3.79
C GLN A 101 26.00 2.10 -4.70
N MET A 102 24.92 2.68 -5.21
CA MET A 102 23.79 1.96 -5.83
C MET A 102 23.87 1.78 -7.36
N GLN A 103 25.00 2.08 -8.00
CA GLN A 103 25.18 1.84 -9.45
C GLN A 103 25.64 0.42 -9.76
N ASN A 104 26.31 -0.26 -8.81
CA ASN A 104 26.74 -1.64 -8.98
C ASN A 104 25.66 -2.60 -8.44
N LYS A 105 25.20 -3.55 -9.27
CA LYS A 105 24.18 -4.54 -8.89
C LYS A 105 24.61 -5.38 -7.69
N ASP A 106 25.87 -5.82 -7.65
CA ASP A 106 26.37 -6.67 -6.56
C ASP A 106 26.43 -5.91 -5.23
N ALA A 107 26.79 -4.61 -5.30
CA ALA A 107 26.77 -3.74 -4.13
C ALA A 107 25.33 -3.50 -3.64
N LEU A 108 24.38 -3.32 -4.56
CA LEU A 108 22.97 -3.16 -4.26
C LEU A 108 22.38 -4.41 -3.59
N GLU A 109 22.68 -5.61 -4.12
CA GLU A 109 22.23 -6.87 -3.52
C GLU A 109 22.77 -7.05 -2.10
N ARG A 110 24.05 -6.76 -1.87
CA ARG A 110 24.65 -6.83 -0.52
C ARG A 110 23.98 -5.88 0.45
N VAL A 111 23.81 -4.62 0.03
CA VAL A 111 23.18 -3.58 0.86
C VAL A 111 21.73 -3.94 1.19
N PHE A 112 20.97 -4.45 0.22
CA PHE A 112 19.61 -4.91 0.43
C PHE A 112 19.52 -6.06 1.44
N ARG A 113 20.40 -7.06 1.34
CA ARG A 113 20.44 -8.18 2.30
C ARG A 113 20.77 -7.70 3.72
N GLU A 114 21.72 -6.79 3.86
CA GLU A 114 22.06 -6.19 5.15
C GLU A 114 20.87 -5.41 5.73
N GLU A 115 20.18 -4.63 4.90
CA GLU A 115 18.99 -3.85 5.30
C GLU A 115 17.84 -4.74 5.78
N VAL A 116 17.54 -5.84 5.08
CA VAL A 116 16.50 -6.79 5.51
C VAL A 116 16.82 -7.39 6.88
N LEU A 117 18.09 -7.70 7.15
CA LEU A 117 18.52 -8.21 8.45
C LEU A 117 18.44 -7.15 9.55
N GLU A 118 18.79 -5.90 9.24
CA GLU A 118 18.77 -4.75 10.15
C GLU A 118 17.35 -4.44 10.65
N ILE A 119 16.35 -4.59 9.78
CA ILE A 119 14.94 -4.29 10.10
C ILE A 119 14.26 -5.42 10.88
N ARG A 120 14.81 -6.65 10.82
CA ARG A 120 14.20 -7.85 11.42
C ARG A 120 13.77 -7.73 12.88
N PRO A 121 14.58 -7.16 13.80
CA PRO A 121 14.14 -6.99 15.19
C PRO A 121 12.90 -6.12 15.34
N SER A 122 12.76 -5.09 14.50
CA SER A 122 11.59 -4.21 14.50
C SER A 122 10.37 -4.92 13.92
N TYR A 123 10.55 -5.72 12.87
CA TYR A 123 9.49 -6.58 12.35
C TYR A 123 9.00 -7.59 13.41
N ASP A 124 9.91 -8.30 14.07
CA ASP A 124 9.58 -9.30 15.09
C ASP A 124 8.82 -8.64 16.27
N LEU A 125 9.19 -7.42 16.65
CA LEU A 125 8.45 -6.61 17.62
C LEU A 125 7.04 -6.28 17.11
N ALA A 126 6.89 -5.91 15.84
CA ALA A 126 5.61 -5.60 15.22
C ALA A 126 4.64 -6.79 15.24
N VAL A 127 5.16 -7.99 14.95
CA VAL A 127 4.40 -9.24 15.00
C VAL A 127 4.01 -9.57 16.43
N LYS A 128 4.94 -9.43 17.38
CA LYS A 128 4.67 -9.66 18.80
C LYS A 128 3.58 -8.72 19.34
N ASN A 129 3.60 -7.44 18.96
CA ASN A 129 2.63 -6.45 19.44
C ASN A 129 1.23 -6.67 18.86
N ARG A 130 1.11 -7.19 17.63
CA ARG A 130 -0.18 -7.38 16.94
C ARG A 130 -0.71 -8.81 17.00
N SER A 131 0.11 -9.78 17.42
CA SER A 131 -0.18 -11.22 17.38
C SER A 131 -0.55 -11.77 15.99
N ARG A 132 -0.22 -11.03 14.93
CA ARG A 132 -0.46 -11.39 13.52
C ARG A 132 0.48 -10.61 12.61
N THR A 133 0.65 -11.09 11.38
CA THR A 133 1.36 -10.39 10.30
C THR A 133 0.55 -10.41 9.00
N THR A 134 0.92 -9.57 8.05
CA THR A 134 0.43 -9.53 6.68
C THR A 134 1.46 -10.01 5.66
N VAL A 135 2.66 -10.42 6.10
CA VAL A 135 3.75 -10.97 5.27
C VAL A 135 3.55 -12.48 5.04
N GLU A 136 2.49 -12.84 4.30
CA GLU A 136 2.16 -14.25 4.00
C GLU A 136 1.56 -14.45 2.59
N ALA A 137 1.38 -13.39 1.81
CA ALA A 137 0.65 -13.44 0.55
C ALA A 137 1.34 -14.33 -0.50
N SER A 138 2.67 -14.35 -0.52
CA SER A 138 3.49 -15.20 -1.39
C SER A 138 3.69 -16.61 -0.84
N SER A 139 3.39 -16.84 0.44
CA SER A 139 3.70 -18.07 1.20
C SER A 139 5.15 -18.54 1.03
N LEU A 140 6.08 -17.61 0.81
CA LEU A 140 7.52 -17.84 0.77
C LEU A 140 8.16 -17.28 2.03
N ASP A 141 9.22 -17.92 2.50
CA ASP A 141 10.02 -17.36 3.58
C ASP A 141 10.83 -16.14 3.11
N LEU A 142 11.25 -15.31 4.07
CA LEU A 142 11.97 -14.07 3.80
C LEU A 142 13.28 -14.28 3.02
N ALA A 143 14.01 -15.37 3.27
CA ALA A 143 15.26 -15.64 2.55
C ALA A 143 14.98 -15.95 1.08
N THR A 144 13.98 -16.79 0.81
CA THR A 144 13.55 -17.12 -0.56
C THR A 144 13.03 -15.89 -1.30
N MET A 145 12.30 -15.00 -0.63
CA MET A 145 11.85 -13.73 -1.21
C MET A 145 13.02 -12.82 -1.62
N VAL A 146 14.00 -12.65 -0.72
CA VAL A 146 15.20 -11.84 -0.97
C VAL A 146 16.03 -12.43 -2.10
N ASP A 147 16.24 -13.75 -2.11
CA ASP A 147 16.99 -14.45 -3.16
C ASP A 147 16.32 -14.29 -4.53
N LEU A 148 15.00 -14.42 -4.59
CA LEU A 148 14.24 -14.20 -5.82
C LEU A 148 14.43 -12.79 -6.37
N LEU A 149 14.31 -11.76 -5.51
CA LEU A 149 14.45 -10.37 -5.91
C LEU A 149 15.88 -10.03 -6.35
N CYS A 150 16.89 -10.51 -5.63
CA CYS A 150 18.30 -10.39 -6.05
C CYS A 150 18.52 -11.02 -7.43
N ALA A 151 18.04 -12.26 -7.64
CA ALA A 151 18.18 -12.95 -8.92
C ALA A 151 17.50 -12.18 -10.07
N PHE A 152 16.33 -11.58 -9.82
CA PHE A 152 15.63 -10.72 -10.78
C PHE A 152 16.42 -9.46 -11.18
N THR A 153 17.33 -8.96 -10.35
CA THR A 153 18.18 -7.81 -10.73
C THR A 153 19.18 -8.18 -11.83
N GLN A 154 19.52 -9.47 -11.95
CA GLN A 154 20.48 -9.98 -12.91
C GLN A 154 19.78 -10.46 -14.20
N SER A 155 18.79 -11.34 -14.07
CA SER A 155 18.02 -11.91 -15.20
C SER A 155 16.66 -12.43 -14.73
N VAL A 156 15.81 -12.94 -15.63
CA VAL A 156 14.54 -13.57 -15.21
C VAL A 156 14.86 -14.92 -14.55
N PRO A 157 14.59 -15.09 -13.23
CA PRO A 157 14.98 -16.29 -12.50
C PRO A 157 13.98 -17.43 -12.69
N ALA A 158 14.35 -18.61 -12.20
CA ALA A 158 13.41 -19.72 -12.05
C ALA A 158 12.32 -19.36 -11.02
N ASN A 159 11.12 -19.91 -11.22
CA ASN A 159 9.99 -19.63 -10.35
C ASN A 159 10.00 -20.57 -9.12
N PRO A 160 10.10 -20.04 -7.88
CA PRO A 160 10.06 -20.85 -6.67
C PRO A 160 8.66 -21.41 -6.34
N ARG A 161 7.61 -20.89 -7.00
CA ARG A 161 6.20 -21.26 -6.80
C ARG A 161 5.59 -21.76 -8.12
N PRO A 162 5.74 -23.05 -8.47
CA PRO A 162 5.31 -23.57 -9.77
C PRO A 162 3.78 -23.60 -9.94
N ASP A 163 3.02 -23.46 -8.85
CA ASP A 163 1.55 -23.34 -8.83
C ASP A 163 1.04 -22.02 -9.42
N LEU A 164 1.88 -20.98 -9.45
CA LEU A 164 1.55 -19.66 -9.98
C LEU A 164 2.49 -19.28 -11.13
N ALA A 165 2.03 -18.43 -12.03
CA ALA A 165 2.92 -17.83 -13.02
C ALA A 165 3.92 -16.89 -12.32
N LEU A 166 5.17 -16.84 -12.80
CA LEU A 166 6.26 -16.08 -12.18
C LEU A 166 5.91 -14.60 -11.94
N GLY A 167 5.15 -13.97 -12.83
CA GLY A 167 4.70 -12.59 -12.63
C GLY A 167 3.77 -12.40 -11.44
N TYR A 168 2.90 -13.38 -11.15
CA TYR A 168 2.06 -13.35 -9.94
C TYR A 168 2.88 -13.62 -8.69
N THR A 169 3.80 -14.59 -8.72
CA THR A 169 4.74 -14.85 -7.63
C THR A 169 5.52 -13.59 -7.28
N LEU A 170 6.08 -12.91 -8.29
CA LEU A 170 6.80 -11.66 -8.10
C LEU A 170 5.91 -10.58 -7.46
N ASN A 171 4.68 -10.41 -7.95
CA ASN A 171 3.76 -9.41 -7.39
C ASN A 171 3.48 -9.67 -5.90
N LEU A 172 3.20 -10.92 -5.53
CA LEU A 172 2.97 -11.31 -4.14
C LEU A 172 4.20 -11.09 -3.26
N VAL A 173 5.40 -11.43 -3.75
CA VAL A 173 6.65 -11.19 -3.05
C VAL A 173 6.91 -9.69 -2.82
N VAL A 174 6.59 -8.84 -3.80
CA VAL A 174 6.69 -7.39 -3.61
C VAL A 174 5.71 -6.88 -2.55
N HIS A 175 4.48 -7.40 -2.51
CA HIS A 175 3.53 -7.07 -1.46
C HIS A 175 4.02 -7.49 -0.08
N ASP A 176 4.55 -8.71 0.07
CA ASP A 176 5.12 -9.20 1.32
C ASP A 176 6.34 -8.39 1.75
N LEU A 177 7.23 -8.02 0.81
CA LEU A 177 8.38 -7.17 1.11
C LEU A 177 7.93 -5.80 1.63
N LYS A 178 6.98 -5.15 0.94
CA LYS A 178 6.45 -3.86 1.41
C LYS A 178 5.81 -4.01 2.79
N ALA A 179 4.99 -5.04 3.00
CA ALA A 179 4.39 -5.33 4.29
C ALA A 179 5.45 -5.50 5.37
N TYR A 180 6.52 -6.26 5.11
CA TYR A 180 7.63 -6.46 6.05
C TYR A 180 8.24 -5.14 6.52
N TYR A 181 8.54 -4.24 5.58
CA TYR A 181 9.08 -2.91 5.88
C TYR A 181 8.08 -2.03 6.63
N TYR A 182 6.81 -2.05 6.22
CA TYR A 182 5.78 -1.17 6.80
C TYR A 182 5.42 -1.59 8.21
N GLU A 183 5.34 -2.89 8.43
CA GLU A 183 5.15 -3.49 9.74
C GLU A 183 6.28 -3.13 10.69
N ALA A 184 7.53 -3.23 10.24
CA ALA A 184 8.68 -2.88 11.04
C ALA A 184 8.76 -1.38 11.35
N ALA A 185 8.50 -0.52 10.36
CA ALA A 185 8.50 0.93 10.53
C ALA A 185 7.45 1.41 11.54
N CYS A 186 6.28 0.74 11.58
CA CYS A 186 5.20 1.03 12.52
C CYS A 186 5.32 0.29 13.87
N ALA A 187 6.37 -0.51 14.07
CA ALA A 187 6.55 -1.29 15.30
C ALA A 187 7.01 -0.43 16.48
N GLN A 188 7.80 0.60 16.19
CA GLN A 188 8.34 1.48 17.21
C GLN A 188 7.27 2.48 17.66
N PRO A 189 7.19 2.79 18.97
CA PRO A 189 6.32 3.83 19.48
C PRO A 189 6.85 5.21 19.08
N SER A 190 6.73 5.57 17.80
CA SER A 190 6.74 6.97 17.40
C SER A 190 5.44 7.57 17.92
N GLY A 191 5.49 8.75 18.54
CA GLY A 191 4.30 9.41 19.12
C GLY A 191 3.16 9.67 18.12
N ARG A 192 3.37 9.36 16.84
CA ARG A 192 2.42 9.43 15.74
C ARG A 192 2.63 8.27 14.76
N PHE A 193 1.54 7.70 14.23
CA PHE A 193 1.59 6.78 13.10
C PHE A 193 1.73 7.56 11.76
N PRO A 194 2.44 7.01 10.76
CA PRO A 194 2.52 7.62 9.44
C PRO A 194 1.19 7.57 8.70
N SER A 195 0.95 8.55 7.83
CA SER A 195 -0.02 8.42 6.73
C SER A 195 0.46 7.41 5.69
N GLY A 196 -0.46 6.94 4.83
CA GLY A 196 -0.10 6.01 3.76
C GLY A 196 0.92 6.62 2.79
N MET A 197 0.84 7.93 2.56
CA MET A 197 1.79 8.63 1.69
C MET A 197 3.17 8.81 2.33
N GLU A 198 3.24 9.06 3.64
CA GLU A 198 4.52 9.21 4.34
C GLU A 198 5.30 7.89 4.40
N ILE A 199 4.63 6.78 4.72
CA ILE A 199 5.29 5.47 4.76
C ILE A 199 5.71 5.01 3.36
N ASP A 200 4.90 5.29 2.33
CA ASP A 200 5.28 5.06 0.95
C ASP A 200 6.51 5.91 0.57
N ASN A 201 6.52 7.21 0.88
CA ASN A 201 7.64 8.09 0.55
C ASN A 201 8.93 7.63 1.22
N TRP A 202 8.89 7.32 2.52
CA TRP A 202 10.02 6.75 3.24
C TRP A 202 10.56 5.48 2.55
N PHE A 203 9.68 4.52 2.25
CA PHE A 203 10.09 3.27 1.61
C PHE A 203 10.76 3.54 0.26
N TRP A 204 10.14 4.34 -0.61
CA TRP A 204 10.64 4.57 -1.97
C TRP A 204 11.84 5.52 -2.06
N GLU A 205 12.06 6.37 -1.06
CA GLU A 205 13.19 7.32 -1.01
C GLU A 205 14.42 6.78 -0.27
N GLN A 206 14.20 6.10 0.86
CA GLN A 206 15.26 5.85 1.84
C GLN A 206 15.72 4.39 1.89
N THR A 207 15.05 3.46 1.19
CA THR A 207 15.39 2.02 1.27
C THR A 207 16.16 1.50 0.07
N ALA A 208 17.08 0.56 0.32
CA ALA A 208 17.71 -0.24 -0.72
C ALA A 208 16.72 -1.22 -1.37
N ALA A 209 15.72 -1.70 -0.62
CA ALA A 209 14.62 -2.49 -1.17
C ALA A 209 13.94 -1.80 -2.36
N ALA A 210 13.59 -0.52 -2.25
CA ALA A 210 13.00 0.23 -3.34
C ALA A 210 13.90 0.29 -4.59
N GLN A 211 15.21 0.41 -4.38
CA GLN A 211 16.19 0.43 -5.48
C GLN A 211 16.31 -0.93 -6.17
N VAL A 212 16.25 -2.03 -5.41
CA VAL A 212 16.11 -3.38 -5.96
C VAL A 212 14.82 -3.49 -6.77
N LEU A 213 13.67 -3.02 -6.26
CA LEU A 213 12.41 -3.05 -7.00
C LEU A 213 12.47 -2.24 -8.31
N PHE A 214 13.18 -1.10 -8.33
CA PHE A 214 13.43 -0.36 -9.57
C PHE A 214 14.30 -1.16 -10.56
N ALA A 215 15.31 -1.90 -10.08
CA ALA A 215 16.14 -2.78 -10.91
C ALA A 215 15.32 -3.96 -11.47
N VAL A 216 14.56 -4.65 -10.61
CA VAL A 216 13.64 -5.74 -11.00
C VAL A 216 12.66 -5.26 -12.06
N ARG A 217 12.08 -4.06 -11.87
CA ARG A 217 11.19 -3.45 -12.86
C ARG A 217 11.83 -3.32 -14.24
N ARG A 218 13.10 -2.91 -14.33
CA ARG A 218 13.83 -2.82 -15.61
C ARG A 218 13.94 -4.19 -16.28
N THR A 219 14.29 -5.23 -15.51
CA THR A 219 14.32 -6.62 -16.00
C THR A 219 12.95 -7.08 -16.50
N CYS A 220 11.88 -6.81 -15.75
CA CYS A 220 10.51 -7.15 -16.15
C CYS A 220 10.08 -6.47 -17.46
N LEU A 221 10.45 -5.20 -17.65
CA LEU A 221 10.12 -4.46 -18.88
C LEU A 221 10.92 -4.94 -20.10
N ALA A 222 12.15 -5.42 -19.89
CA ALA A 222 13.00 -6.01 -20.93
C ALA A 222 12.63 -7.47 -21.28
N SER A 223 11.80 -8.13 -20.45
CA SER A 223 11.40 -9.52 -20.66
C SER A 223 10.50 -9.70 -21.89
N GLY A 224 10.66 -10.84 -22.58
CA GLY A 224 9.74 -11.26 -23.65
C GLY A 224 8.36 -11.68 -23.12
N ASP A 225 8.25 -12.04 -21.84
CA ASP A 225 7.01 -12.47 -21.20
C ASP A 225 6.02 -11.29 -21.06
N ARG A 226 4.80 -11.48 -21.55
CA ARG A 226 3.73 -10.47 -21.50
C ARG A 226 3.28 -10.16 -20.07
N LEU A 227 3.16 -11.18 -19.21
CA LEU A 227 2.75 -11.02 -17.83
C LEU A 227 3.82 -10.27 -17.03
N LEU A 228 5.10 -10.62 -17.19
CA LEU A 228 6.18 -9.90 -16.52
C LEU A 228 6.23 -8.42 -16.93
N ARG A 229 6.04 -8.10 -18.22
CA ARG A 229 5.95 -6.71 -18.67
C ARG A 229 4.77 -5.96 -18.06
N LEU A 230 3.62 -6.61 -17.90
CA LEU A 230 2.44 -6.03 -17.24
C LEU A 230 2.72 -5.73 -15.77
N VAL A 231 3.27 -6.71 -15.04
CA VAL A 231 3.64 -6.57 -13.62
C VAL A 231 4.64 -5.43 -13.44
N GLY A 232 5.72 -5.41 -14.23
CA GLY A 232 6.72 -4.35 -14.19
C GLY A 232 6.17 -2.96 -14.52
N ARG A 233 5.16 -2.88 -15.40
CA ARG A 233 4.55 -1.59 -15.78
C ARG A 233 3.58 -1.06 -14.72
N LEU A 234 2.76 -1.92 -14.13
CA LEU A 234 1.57 -1.49 -13.37
C LEU A 234 1.57 -1.89 -11.90
N LEU A 235 2.27 -2.96 -11.51
CA LEU A 235 2.04 -3.62 -10.21
C LEU A 235 3.23 -3.51 -9.25
N LEU A 236 4.46 -3.33 -9.74
CA LEU A 236 5.64 -3.23 -8.87
C LEU A 236 5.77 -1.86 -8.17
N VAL A 237 5.54 -0.76 -8.90
CA VAL A 237 5.68 0.60 -8.38
C VAL A 237 4.31 1.29 -8.42
N PRO A 238 3.78 1.78 -7.30
CA PRO A 238 2.52 2.49 -7.25
C PRO A 238 2.50 3.72 -8.16
N LEU A 239 1.33 4.04 -8.73
CA LEU A 239 1.15 5.23 -9.58
C LEU A 239 1.51 6.54 -8.86
N SER A 240 1.20 6.66 -7.56
CA SER A 240 1.60 7.79 -6.72
C SER A 240 3.11 8.03 -6.71
N GLN A 241 3.88 6.96 -6.91
CA GLN A 241 5.35 6.96 -6.88
C GLN A 241 5.96 6.92 -8.29
N ALA A 242 5.14 6.94 -9.35
CA ALA A 242 5.60 6.86 -10.74
C ALA A 242 6.49 8.05 -11.15
N HIS A 243 6.32 9.22 -10.51
CA HIS A 243 7.15 10.40 -10.74
C HIS A 243 8.66 10.12 -10.50
N ARG A 244 8.98 9.18 -9.60
CA ARG A 244 10.36 8.77 -9.28
C ARG A 244 11.03 7.96 -10.38
N ILE A 245 10.23 7.38 -11.28
CA ILE A 245 10.72 6.60 -12.43
C ILE A 245 11.17 7.55 -13.56
N ALA A 246 10.50 8.69 -13.71
CA ALA A 246 10.73 9.64 -14.80
C ALA A 246 11.90 10.63 -14.54
N GLY A 247 12.36 10.76 -13.30
CA GLY A 247 13.35 11.77 -12.87
C GLY A 247 14.84 11.44 -13.08
N LYS A 248 15.21 10.51 -13.97
CA LYS A 248 16.61 10.23 -14.35
C LYS A 248 16.77 10.13 -15.87
N GLY A 249 16.35 11.18 -16.57
CA GLY A 249 16.68 11.45 -17.97
C GLY A 249 17.68 12.57 -18.06
#